data_AF-V4SJX4-F1
#
_entry.id   AF-V4SJX4-F1
#
_cell.length_a   1.000
_cell.length_b   1.000
_cell.length_c   1.000
_cell.angle_alpha   90.00
_cell.angle_beta   90.00
_cell.angle_gamma   90.00
#
_symmetry.space_group_name_H-M   'P 1'
#
loop_
_entity.id
_entity.type
_entity.pdbx_description
1 polymer ?
#
loop_
_entity_poly.entity_id
_entity_poly.type
_entity_poly.pdbx_seq_one_letter_code
_entity_poly.pdbx_strand_id
1 'polypeptide(L)'
;MGPIEQKIDLDSDEEIPFSSTPVMRKVHAFDSETTHAYPHADMANSRVFKQIRMGPLSSIHTVIFKSKINVLLPFGPLVILLHYVTEKHEWVFFFSLLGITPLAERLGFATEQLAFYTGPTVGGLLNATFGNATEMIISIYALNNGMIRVVQQSLLGSILSNMLLVLGCSFFIGGIIHHKKVQVFNKASAVVNSGLLLMAVMGIMFPAVLHFTRTEVHFGKSELALSRFSSCVMLIAYASYLFFQLKSQVNLYNPFDEERGDGGDSDEEEAPELTQWEAIAWLAILTIWVSLLSGYLVDAIQGASDSWNMPVSFISVILLPIVGNATEHGSAIMFAMKDKLDITIGVAIGSSTQISMFVVRSYDSY
;
A
#
# COMPACT_ATOMS: atom_id res chain seq x y z
N MET A 1 47.05 44.26 -9.58
CA MET A 1 47.14 44.64 -11.01
C MET A 1 48.57 45.10 -11.26
N GLY A 2 49.32 44.34 -12.05
CA GLY A 2 50.75 44.53 -12.32
C GLY A 2 51.16 43.51 -13.40
N PRO A 3 51.48 43.89 -14.65
CA PRO A 3 51.55 42.94 -15.77
C PRO A 3 52.97 42.74 -16.39
N ILE A 4 53.20 41.57 -17.03
CA ILE A 4 53.97 41.36 -18.31
C ILE A 4 55.53 41.56 -18.24
N GLU A 5 56.46 40.87 -18.94
CA GLU A 5 56.61 39.72 -19.90
C GLU A 5 58.00 39.07 -19.56
N GLN A 6 58.34 37.76 -19.63
CA GLN A 6 58.37 36.71 -20.68
C GLN A 6 59.77 36.44 -21.30
N LYS A 7 60.22 35.16 -21.26
CA LYS A 7 61.18 34.38 -22.12
C LYS A 7 61.81 33.26 -21.25
N ILE A 8 61.74 31.95 -21.53
CA ILE A 8 61.96 31.10 -22.74
C ILE A 8 63.43 30.98 -23.15
N ASP A 9 63.96 29.76 -22.99
CA ASP A 9 64.91 28.97 -23.83
C ASP A 9 65.43 27.80 -22.95
N LEU A 10 65.95 26.64 -23.41
CA LEU A 10 65.65 25.64 -24.44
C LEU A 10 66.81 24.58 -24.33
N ASP A 11 66.48 23.29 -24.43
CA ASP A 11 67.30 22.07 -24.70
C ASP A 11 68.79 21.91 -24.28
N SER A 12 69.14 20.71 -23.77
CA SER A 12 69.99 19.73 -24.49
C SER A 12 70.20 18.41 -23.73
N ASP A 13 70.43 17.33 -24.51
CA ASP A 13 70.67 15.92 -24.13
C ASP A 13 72.08 15.70 -23.48
N GLU A 14 72.66 14.52 -23.20
CA GLU A 14 72.48 13.08 -23.49
C GLU A 14 73.25 12.33 -22.34
N GLU A 15 73.14 11.04 -21.98
CA GLU A 15 73.64 9.84 -22.69
C GLU A 15 73.48 8.59 -21.77
N ILE A 16 73.56 7.36 -22.33
CA ILE A 16 73.45 6.06 -21.61
C ILE A 16 74.68 5.19 -21.94
N PRO A 17 75.15 4.32 -21.03
CA PRO A 17 75.78 3.07 -21.48
C PRO A 17 75.21 1.79 -20.86
N PHE A 18 74.88 0.81 -21.73
CA PHE A 18 74.58 -0.59 -21.37
C PHE A 18 75.86 -1.41 -21.23
N SER A 19 75.89 -2.43 -20.36
CA SER A 19 76.68 -3.64 -20.61
C SER A 19 76.12 -4.93 -19.94
N SER A 20 76.30 -6.02 -20.68
CA SER A 20 75.99 -7.45 -20.53
C SER A 20 75.93 -8.13 -19.13
N THR A 21 75.01 -9.10 -19.02
CA THR A 21 74.92 -10.16 -17.98
C THR A 21 75.87 -11.35 -18.26
N PRO A 22 76.17 -12.25 -17.28
CA PRO A 22 75.31 -13.43 -17.05
C PRO A 22 75.20 -13.99 -15.60
N VAL A 23 74.00 -14.48 -15.27
CA VAL A 23 73.64 -15.66 -14.42
C VAL A 23 74.41 -15.94 -13.10
N MET A 24 73.70 -15.80 -11.96
CA MET A 24 73.63 -16.90 -10.99
C MET A 24 72.27 -16.98 -10.28
N ARG A 25 71.63 -18.15 -10.31
CA ARG A 25 70.27 -18.40 -9.81
C ARG A 25 70.33 -18.80 -8.34
N LYS A 26 69.65 -18.09 -7.44
CA LYS A 26 69.41 -18.55 -6.06
C LYS A 26 67.92 -18.49 -5.75
N VAL A 27 67.36 -19.65 -5.42
CA VAL A 27 65.92 -19.84 -5.19
C VAL A 27 65.63 -19.69 -3.70
N HIS A 28 64.66 -18.85 -3.39
CA HIS A 28 63.83 -18.88 -2.18
C HIS A 28 62.39 -18.66 -2.69
N ALA A 29 61.34 -19.25 -2.16
CA ALA A 29 61.11 -20.36 -1.26
C ALA A 29 59.59 -20.58 -1.41
N PHE A 30 59.14 -21.79 -1.71
CA PHE A 30 57.74 -22.07 -2.01
C PHE A 30 57.18 -22.95 -0.90
N ASP A 31 56.88 -22.33 0.25
CA ASP A 31 56.16 -22.99 1.33
C ASP A 31 54.66 -22.86 1.08
N SER A 32 54.00 -24.02 0.99
CA SER A 32 52.61 -24.14 0.58
C SER A 32 51.68 -24.09 1.81
N GLU A 33 51.24 -22.90 2.20
CA GLU A 33 50.10 -22.79 3.11
C GLU A 33 48.79 -23.10 2.37
N THR A 34 48.27 -24.31 2.60
CA THR A 34 46.98 -24.77 2.08
C THR A 34 45.82 -24.08 2.83
N THR A 35 45.50 -22.85 2.43
CA THR A 35 44.28 -22.18 2.87
C THR A 35 43.08 -22.92 2.29
N HIS A 36 42.37 -23.68 3.15
CA HIS A 36 41.14 -24.37 2.77
C HIS A 36 40.06 -23.37 2.37
N ALA A 37 39.84 -23.20 1.06
CA ALA A 37 38.70 -22.49 0.51
C ALA A 37 37.42 -23.30 0.76
N TYR A 38 36.65 -22.92 1.79
CA TYR A 38 35.30 -23.44 2.00
C TYR A 38 34.39 -22.97 0.85
N PRO A 39 33.57 -23.84 0.25
CA PRO A 39 32.70 -23.46 -0.86
C PRO A 39 31.50 -22.65 -0.35
N HIS A 40 31.54 -21.33 -0.53
CA HIS A 40 30.40 -20.44 -0.27
C HIS A 40 29.16 -20.72 -1.17
N ALA A 41 29.28 -21.62 -2.17
CA ALA A 41 28.19 -21.98 -3.08
C ALA A 41 27.08 -22.84 -2.41
N ASP A 42 27.43 -23.70 -1.45
CA ASP A 42 26.46 -24.67 -0.91
C ASP A 42 25.46 -24.05 0.08
N MET A 43 25.84 -22.98 0.79
CA MET A 43 24.90 -22.27 1.68
C MET A 43 23.87 -21.43 0.91
N ALA A 44 24.22 -20.87 -0.25
CA ALA A 44 23.28 -20.15 -1.10
C ALA A 44 22.25 -21.12 -1.70
N ASN A 45 22.71 -22.22 -2.31
CA ASN A 45 21.84 -23.27 -2.83
C ASN A 45 20.98 -23.89 -1.73
N SER A 46 21.52 -24.19 -0.54
CA SER A 46 20.75 -24.76 0.56
C SER A 46 19.58 -23.86 1.02
N ARG A 47 19.75 -22.53 1.01
CA ARG A 47 18.70 -21.57 1.40
C ARG A 47 17.61 -21.49 0.33
N VAL A 48 17.99 -21.26 -0.94
CA VAL A 48 17.04 -21.19 -2.08
C VAL A 48 16.27 -22.51 -2.23
N PHE A 49 16.91 -23.67 -2.03
CA PHE A 49 16.24 -24.97 -2.10
C PHE A 49 15.33 -25.27 -0.90
N LYS A 50 15.58 -24.65 0.27
CA LYS A 50 14.64 -24.67 1.41
C LYS A 50 13.39 -23.83 1.12
N GLN A 51 13.57 -22.73 0.41
CA GLN A 51 12.54 -21.73 0.07
C GLN A 51 11.46 -22.27 -0.88
N ILE A 52 11.80 -23.24 -1.73
CA ILE A 52 10.88 -23.87 -2.70
C ILE A 52 10.01 -24.97 -2.07
N ARG A 53 10.28 -25.39 -0.82
CA ARG A 53 9.56 -26.47 -0.13
C ARG A 53 8.71 -25.99 1.05
N MET A 54 8.08 -24.82 0.92
CA MET A 54 6.89 -24.54 1.71
C MET A 54 5.75 -25.40 1.16
N GLY A 55 5.30 -26.37 1.94
CA GLY A 55 4.08 -27.11 1.63
C GLY A 55 2.85 -26.24 1.90
N PRO A 56 1.67 -26.55 1.34
CA PRO A 56 0.46 -25.74 1.51
C PRO A 56 0.06 -25.55 2.97
N LEU A 57 0.44 -26.46 3.87
CA LEU A 57 0.27 -26.33 5.32
C LEU A 57 1.03 -25.13 5.93
N SER A 58 2.21 -24.80 5.38
CA SER A 58 3.00 -23.62 5.79
C SER A 58 2.29 -22.34 5.37
N SER A 59 1.82 -22.30 4.11
CA SER A 59 1.03 -21.18 3.57
C SER A 59 -0.27 -20.95 4.37
N ILE A 60 -1.01 -22.02 4.69
CA ILE A 60 -2.18 -21.98 5.58
C ILE A 60 -1.82 -21.40 6.96
N HIS A 61 -0.71 -21.83 7.56
CA HIS A 61 -0.27 -21.31 8.86
C HIS A 61 0.05 -19.81 8.79
N THR A 62 0.80 -19.37 7.77
CA THR A 62 1.14 -17.96 7.55
C THR A 62 -0.12 -17.09 7.37
N VAL A 63 -1.06 -17.51 6.52
CA VAL A 63 -2.25 -16.69 6.23
C VAL A 63 -3.26 -16.72 7.38
N ILE A 64 -3.47 -17.85 8.05
CA ILE A 64 -4.53 -17.98 9.07
C ILE A 64 -4.03 -17.69 10.50
N PHE A 65 -2.79 -17.99 10.86
CA PHE A 65 -2.34 -17.95 12.26
C PHE A 65 -1.24 -16.94 12.59
N LYS A 66 -0.54 -16.37 11.60
CA LYS A 66 0.57 -15.41 11.85
C LYS A 66 0.08 -14.03 12.31
N SER A 67 -1.03 -13.51 11.77
CA SER A 67 -1.54 -12.18 12.11
C SER A 67 -2.40 -12.21 13.37
N LYS A 68 -2.15 -11.29 14.31
CA LYS A 68 -2.92 -11.21 15.58
C LYS A 68 -4.39 -10.88 15.36
N ILE A 69 -4.72 -10.18 14.26
CA ILE A 69 -6.10 -9.80 13.93
C ILE A 69 -6.94 -11.01 13.52
N ASN A 70 -6.31 -12.11 13.08
CA ASN A 70 -6.98 -13.35 12.67
C ASN A 70 -7.74 -14.06 13.80
N VAL A 71 -7.56 -13.65 15.05
CA VAL A 71 -8.45 -14.02 16.16
C VAL A 71 -9.93 -13.67 15.85
N LEU A 72 -10.16 -12.71 14.94
CA LEU A 72 -11.48 -12.33 14.46
C LEU A 72 -12.03 -13.22 13.31
N LEU A 73 -11.22 -14.06 12.65
CA LEU A 73 -11.67 -14.91 11.52
C LEU A 73 -12.89 -15.80 11.85
N PRO A 74 -13.03 -16.39 13.06
CA PRO A 74 -14.22 -17.18 13.41
C PRO A 74 -15.54 -16.42 13.33
N PHE A 75 -15.52 -15.08 13.37
CA PHE A 75 -16.74 -14.28 13.21
C PHE A 75 -17.32 -14.36 11.79
N GLY A 76 -16.52 -14.63 10.75
CA GLY A 76 -17.01 -14.83 9.38
C GLY A 76 -17.99 -16.00 9.26
N PRO A 77 -17.60 -17.24 9.59
CA PRO A 77 -18.53 -18.37 9.66
C PRO A 77 -19.68 -18.17 10.67
N LEU A 78 -19.44 -17.44 11.77
CA LEU A 78 -20.49 -17.12 12.75
C LEU A 78 -21.59 -16.26 12.14
N VAL A 79 -21.27 -15.28 11.29
CA VAL A 79 -22.26 -14.44 10.59
C VAL A 79 -23.21 -15.28 9.75
N ILE A 80 -22.67 -16.24 9.00
CA ILE A 80 -23.47 -17.13 8.14
C ILE A 80 -24.44 -17.94 9.01
N LEU A 81 -23.94 -18.55 10.09
CA LEU A 81 -24.79 -19.28 11.03
C LEU A 81 -25.85 -18.37 11.67
N LEU A 82 -25.45 -17.17 12.10
CA LEU A 82 -26.31 -16.23 12.80
C LEU A 82 -27.42 -15.67 11.90
N HIS A 83 -27.13 -15.44 10.61
CA HIS A 83 -28.12 -15.03 9.61
C HIS A 83 -29.20 -16.10 9.39
N TYR A 84 -28.83 -17.39 9.39
CA TYR A 84 -29.80 -18.49 9.26
C TYR A 84 -30.54 -18.84 10.56
N VAL A 85 -29.96 -18.52 11.73
CA VAL A 85 -30.53 -18.86 13.05
C VAL A 85 -31.30 -17.70 13.69
N THR A 86 -31.00 -16.45 13.33
CA THR A 86 -31.62 -15.26 13.92
C THR A 86 -31.91 -14.17 12.89
N GLU A 87 -33.13 -13.63 12.93
CA GLU A 87 -33.55 -12.44 12.17
C GLU A 87 -33.01 -11.13 12.76
N LYS A 88 -31.90 -11.19 13.51
CA LYS A 88 -31.32 -10.07 14.27
C LYS A 88 -30.22 -9.37 13.48
N HIS A 89 -30.65 -8.49 12.59
CA HIS A 89 -29.78 -7.74 11.69
C HIS A 89 -28.66 -6.98 12.42
N GLU A 90 -28.87 -6.49 13.64
CA GLU A 90 -27.87 -5.73 14.39
C GLU A 90 -26.63 -6.57 14.76
N TRP A 91 -26.81 -7.85 15.08
CA TRP A 91 -25.70 -8.75 15.37
C TRP A 91 -25.06 -9.31 14.10
N VAL A 92 -25.86 -9.59 13.07
CA VAL A 92 -25.35 -9.97 11.73
C VAL A 92 -24.43 -8.86 11.21
N PHE A 93 -24.84 -7.60 11.30
CA PHE A 93 -24.02 -6.44 10.91
C PHE A 93 -22.72 -6.35 11.73
N PHE A 94 -22.81 -6.38 13.06
CA PHE A 94 -21.64 -6.27 13.94
C PHE A 94 -20.60 -7.37 13.72
N PHE A 95 -21.03 -8.64 13.67
CA PHE A 95 -20.11 -9.74 13.43
C PHE A 95 -19.59 -9.77 11.99
N SER A 96 -20.32 -9.19 11.01
CA SER A 96 -19.82 -9.03 9.64
C SER A 96 -18.66 -8.03 9.58
N LEU A 97 -18.77 -6.89 10.26
CA LEU A 97 -17.65 -5.94 10.41
C LEU A 97 -16.41 -6.65 11.00
N LEU A 98 -16.59 -7.39 12.11
CA LEU A 98 -15.50 -8.12 12.77
C LEU A 98 -14.92 -9.24 11.88
N GLY A 99 -15.74 -9.98 11.14
CA GLY A 99 -15.31 -11.06 10.26
C GLY A 99 -14.60 -10.59 8.99
N ILE A 100 -14.99 -9.43 8.44
CA ILE A 100 -14.34 -8.84 7.25
C ILE A 100 -13.00 -8.22 7.61
N THR A 101 -12.86 -7.59 8.78
CA THR A 101 -11.63 -6.92 9.23
C THR A 101 -10.34 -7.75 9.03
N PRO A 102 -10.23 -9.01 9.50
CA PRO A 102 -9.03 -9.83 9.27
C PRO A 102 -8.90 -10.32 7.83
N LEU A 103 -10.02 -10.52 7.11
CA LEU A 103 -9.98 -10.94 5.71
C LEU A 103 -9.44 -9.81 4.82
N ALA A 104 -9.81 -8.56 5.10
CA ALA A 104 -9.27 -7.37 4.44
C ALA A 104 -7.76 -7.26 4.65
N GLU A 105 -7.31 -7.39 5.90
CA GLU A 105 -5.89 -7.36 6.28
C GLU A 105 -5.08 -8.44 5.54
N ARG A 106 -5.58 -9.68 5.53
CA ARG A 106 -4.94 -10.79 4.82
C ARG A 106 -5.05 -10.69 3.29
N LEU A 107 -6.07 -10.02 2.75
CA LEU A 107 -6.22 -9.78 1.30
C LEU A 107 -5.15 -8.80 0.80
N GLY A 108 -4.89 -7.74 1.56
CA GLY A 108 -3.78 -6.84 1.27
C GLY A 108 -2.42 -7.53 1.40
N PHE A 109 -2.18 -8.33 2.45
CA PHE A 109 -0.98 -9.17 2.56
C PHE A 109 -0.82 -10.10 1.35
N ALA A 110 -1.87 -10.81 0.90
CA ALA A 110 -1.79 -11.66 -0.28
C ALA A 110 -1.48 -10.87 -1.58
N THR A 111 -1.97 -9.63 -1.67
CA THR A 111 -1.68 -8.70 -2.77
C THR A 111 -0.22 -8.28 -2.79
N GLU A 112 0.32 -7.92 -1.62
CA GLU A 112 1.72 -7.56 -1.41
C GLU A 112 2.66 -8.74 -1.74
N GLN A 113 2.34 -9.94 -1.23
CA GLN A 113 3.07 -11.17 -1.53
C GLN A 113 3.09 -11.48 -3.04
N LEU A 114 2.01 -11.17 -3.77
CA LEU A 114 1.98 -11.29 -5.23
C LEU A 114 2.79 -10.19 -5.95
N ALA A 115 2.88 -8.98 -5.38
CA ALA A 115 3.63 -7.87 -5.95
C ALA A 115 5.13 -8.19 -6.11
N PHE A 116 5.73 -8.91 -5.14
CA PHE A 116 7.13 -9.37 -5.21
C PHE A 116 7.46 -10.15 -6.51
N TYR A 117 6.50 -10.89 -7.07
CA TYR A 117 6.71 -11.72 -8.26
C TYR A 117 6.38 -11.03 -9.59
N THR A 118 5.76 -9.86 -9.56
CA THR A 118 5.22 -9.19 -10.76
C THR A 118 6.01 -7.94 -11.18
N GLY A 119 6.95 -7.50 -10.33
CA GLY A 119 7.81 -6.34 -10.58
C GLY A 119 7.11 -5.00 -10.31
N PRO A 120 7.85 -3.87 -10.19
CA PRO A 120 7.34 -2.64 -9.59
C PRO A 120 6.07 -2.08 -10.25
N THR A 121 6.02 -2.08 -11.59
CA THR A 121 4.89 -1.54 -12.36
C THR A 121 3.59 -2.32 -12.14
N VAL A 122 3.66 -3.66 -12.20
CA VAL A 122 2.47 -4.52 -12.08
C VAL A 122 2.11 -4.71 -10.60
N GLY A 123 3.09 -4.86 -9.71
CA GLY A 123 2.89 -4.92 -8.28
C GLY A 123 2.23 -3.66 -7.72
N GLY A 124 2.65 -2.48 -8.17
CA GLY A 124 2.00 -1.21 -7.81
C GLY A 124 0.54 -1.12 -8.28
N LEU A 125 0.24 -1.60 -9.50
CA LEU A 125 -1.14 -1.64 -10.01
C LEU A 125 -2.01 -2.69 -9.29
N LEU A 126 -1.44 -3.85 -8.96
CA LEU A 126 -2.08 -4.87 -8.14
C LEU A 126 -2.42 -4.32 -6.76
N ASN A 127 -1.48 -3.66 -6.09
CA ASN A 127 -1.72 -3.03 -4.79
C ASN A 127 -2.80 -1.94 -4.87
N ALA A 128 -2.75 -1.07 -5.89
CA ALA A 128 -3.77 -0.05 -6.11
C ALA A 128 -5.18 -0.60 -6.36
N THR A 129 -5.30 -1.85 -6.82
CA THR A 129 -6.59 -2.48 -7.13
C THR A 129 -7.08 -3.38 -6.00
N PHE A 130 -6.23 -4.31 -5.56
CA PHE A 130 -6.57 -5.35 -4.59
C PHE A 130 -6.30 -4.95 -3.14
N GLY A 131 -5.41 -3.98 -2.87
CA GLY A 131 -5.28 -3.38 -1.54
C GLY A 131 -6.58 -2.70 -1.08
N ASN A 132 -7.31 -2.10 -2.02
CA ASN A 132 -8.62 -1.47 -1.83
C ASN A 132 -9.81 -2.35 -2.24
N ALA A 133 -9.60 -3.66 -2.50
CA ALA A 133 -10.68 -4.53 -2.97
C ALA A 133 -11.80 -4.72 -1.93
N THR A 134 -11.51 -4.70 -0.63
CA THR A 134 -12.54 -4.82 0.42
C THR A 134 -13.58 -3.70 0.31
N GLU A 135 -13.12 -2.44 0.23
CA GLU A 135 -14.02 -1.29 0.07
C GLU A 135 -14.79 -1.35 -1.27
N MET A 136 -14.12 -1.75 -2.35
CA MET A 136 -14.74 -1.91 -3.66
C MET A 136 -15.84 -2.99 -3.66
N ILE A 137 -15.61 -4.13 -3.01
CA ILE A 137 -16.57 -5.24 -2.93
C ILE A 137 -17.81 -4.83 -2.11
N ILE A 138 -17.61 -4.19 -0.95
CA ILE A 138 -18.71 -3.64 -0.13
C ILE A 138 -19.52 -2.62 -0.95
N SER A 139 -18.83 -1.73 -1.68
CA SER A 139 -19.46 -0.73 -2.54
C SER A 139 -20.29 -1.37 -3.67
N ILE A 140 -19.76 -2.38 -4.36
CA ILE A 140 -20.47 -3.11 -5.42
C ILE A 140 -21.75 -3.77 -4.88
N TYR A 141 -21.69 -4.42 -3.71
CA TYR A 141 -22.88 -5.00 -3.09
C TYR A 141 -23.92 -3.94 -2.71
N ALA A 142 -23.49 -2.82 -2.11
CA ALA A 142 -24.40 -1.73 -1.77
C ALA A 142 -25.06 -1.10 -3.02
N LEU A 143 -24.35 -0.97 -4.14
CA LEU A 143 -24.91 -0.52 -5.42
C LEU A 143 -25.91 -1.51 -6.02
N ASN A 144 -25.61 -2.81 -5.98
CA ASN A 144 -26.52 -3.85 -6.47
C ASN A 144 -27.85 -3.84 -5.70
N ASN A 145 -27.81 -3.48 -4.41
CA ASN A 145 -28.99 -3.26 -3.56
C ASN A 145 -29.59 -1.83 -3.65
N GLY A 146 -29.15 -1.01 -4.60
CA GLY A 146 -29.66 0.35 -4.84
C GLY A 146 -29.28 1.39 -3.79
N MET A 147 -28.37 1.06 -2.86
CA MET A 147 -27.96 1.93 -1.76
C MET A 147 -26.85 2.92 -2.16
N ILE A 148 -27.11 3.70 -3.23
CA ILE A 148 -26.17 4.70 -3.77
C ILE A 148 -25.65 5.66 -2.68
N ARG A 149 -26.54 6.06 -1.75
CA ARG A 149 -26.19 6.96 -0.64
C ARG A 149 -25.19 6.34 0.33
N VAL A 150 -25.30 5.03 0.62
CA VAL A 150 -24.34 4.30 1.48
C VAL A 150 -22.95 4.34 0.84
N VAL A 151 -22.88 4.11 -0.48
CA VAL A 151 -21.63 4.09 -1.25
C VAL A 151 -20.99 5.47 -1.28
N GLN A 152 -21.73 6.50 -1.66
CA GLN A 152 -21.23 7.89 -1.63
C GLN A 152 -20.71 8.28 -0.24
N GLN A 153 -21.41 7.85 0.82
CA GLN A 153 -21.03 8.15 2.20
C GLN A 153 -19.83 7.32 2.68
N SER A 154 -19.69 6.06 2.26
CA SER A 154 -18.53 5.23 2.60
C SER A 154 -17.25 5.73 1.94
N LEU A 155 -17.30 6.09 0.66
CA LEU A 155 -16.11 6.60 -0.04
C LEU A 155 -15.63 7.94 0.52
N LEU A 156 -16.56 8.85 0.88
CA LEU A 156 -16.23 10.10 1.57
C LEU A 156 -15.68 9.81 2.98
N GLY A 157 -16.29 8.86 3.69
CA GLY A 157 -15.82 8.36 4.98
C GLY A 157 -14.43 7.74 4.92
N SER A 158 -14.07 7.07 3.82
CA SER A 158 -12.77 6.44 3.59
C SER A 158 -11.65 7.46 3.40
N ILE A 159 -11.93 8.54 2.66
CA ILE A 159 -11.05 9.72 2.58
C ILE A 159 -10.86 10.35 3.97
N LEU A 160 -11.94 10.54 4.74
CA LEU A 160 -11.86 11.12 6.08
C LEU A 160 -11.14 10.21 7.08
N SER A 161 -11.36 8.90 7.01
CA SER A 161 -10.71 7.89 7.85
C SER A 161 -9.21 7.92 7.64
N ASN A 162 -8.76 7.82 6.39
CA ASN A 162 -7.33 7.82 6.09
C ASN A 162 -6.67 9.16 6.48
N MET A 163 -7.35 10.30 6.26
CA MET A 163 -6.76 11.62 6.54
C MET A 163 -6.78 12.06 8.01
N LEU A 164 -7.79 11.65 8.78
CA LEU A 164 -7.94 12.08 10.17
C LEU A 164 -7.67 10.95 11.16
N LEU A 165 -8.27 9.78 10.95
CA LEU A 165 -8.13 8.64 11.87
C LEU A 165 -6.77 7.96 11.69
N VAL A 166 -6.40 7.56 10.47
CA VAL A 166 -5.15 6.83 10.22
C VAL A 166 -3.93 7.71 10.46
N LEU A 167 -3.83 8.87 9.80
CA LEU A 167 -2.72 9.80 10.04
C LEU A 167 -2.69 10.28 11.51
N GLY A 168 -3.85 10.59 12.10
CA GLY A 168 -3.93 11.03 13.50
C GLY A 168 -3.43 9.96 14.48
N CYS A 169 -3.92 8.72 14.37
CA CYS A 169 -3.43 7.60 15.18
C CYS A 169 -1.96 7.29 14.91
N SER A 170 -1.50 7.36 13.67
CA SER A 170 -0.10 7.09 13.31
C SER A 170 0.85 8.13 13.91
N PHE A 171 0.53 9.42 13.80
CA PHE A 171 1.31 10.50 14.43
C PHE A 171 1.25 10.43 15.96
N PHE A 172 0.11 10.08 16.54
CA PHE A 172 -0.05 9.94 17.99
C PHE A 172 0.77 8.78 18.55
N ILE A 173 0.66 7.58 17.96
CA ILE A 173 1.37 6.38 18.41
C ILE A 173 2.87 6.49 18.10
N GLY A 174 3.24 6.94 16.89
CA GLY A 174 4.61 7.21 16.50
C GLY A 174 5.29 8.24 17.41
N GLY A 175 4.59 9.32 17.77
CA GLY A 175 5.06 10.34 18.71
C GLY A 175 5.17 9.86 20.17
N ILE A 176 4.34 8.92 20.61
CA ILE A 176 4.48 8.29 21.95
C ILE A 176 5.72 7.41 22.00
N ILE A 177 5.94 6.58 20.99
CA ILE A 177 7.12 5.70 20.92
C ILE A 177 8.39 6.54 20.81
N HIS A 178 8.42 7.47 19.84
CA HIS A 178 9.55 8.35 19.57
C HIS A 178 9.52 9.66 20.37
N HIS A 179 8.98 9.66 21.59
CA HIS A 179 8.80 10.86 22.45
C HIS A 179 10.05 11.74 22.69
N LYS A 180 11.26 11.28 22.33
CA LYS A 180 12.54 12.02 22.41
C LYS A 180 13.00 12.61 21.06
N LYS A 181 12.31 12.33 19.95
CA LYS A 181 12.69 12.68 18.58
C LYS A 181 11.46 13.27 17.85
N VAL A 182 11.67 14.34 17.08
CA VAL A 182 10.67 14.77 16.10
C VAL A 182 10.84 13.90 14.86
N GLN A 183 9.82 13.11 14.54
CA GLN A 183 9.77 12.32 13.32
C GLN A 183 9.70 13.26 12.11
N VAL A 184 10.49 13.01 11.07
CA VAL A 184 10.58 13.86 9.87
C VAL A 184 10.01 13.16 8.64
N PHE A 185 9.59 13.94 7.65
CA PHE A 185 9.08 13.43 6.39
C PHE A 185 9.50 14.32 5.21
N ASN A 186 9.57 13.72 4.02
CA ASN A 186 9.84 14.35 2.74
C ASN A 186 8.69 15.30 2.33
N LYS A 187 8.98 16.59 2.45
CA LYS A 187 8.05 17.67 2.10
C LYS A 187 7.61 17.63 0.63
N ALA A 188 8.45 17.17 -0.30
CA ALA A 188 8.08 17.13 -1.72
C ALA A 188 7.01 16.07 -1.98
N SER A 189 7.20 14.85 -1.47
CA SER A 189 6.23 13.76 -1.57
C SER A 189 4.91 14.12 -0.89
N ALA A 190 4.97 14.69 0.33
CA ALA A 190 3.79 15.14 1.05
C ALA A 190 3.02 16.26 0.31
N VAL A 191 3.72 17.20 -0.35
CA VAL A 191 3.08 18.27 -1.14
C VAL A 191 2.41 17.72 -2.41
N VAL A 192 3.05 16.80 -3.14
CA VAL A 192 2.45 16.18 -4.33
C VAL A 192 1.19 15.40 -3.94
N ASN A 193 1.29 14.54 -2.92
CA ASN A 193 0.18 13.75 -2.42
C ASN A 193 -0.98 14.64 -1.91
N SER A 194 -0.68 15.67 -1.10
CA SER A 194 -1.70 16.60 -0.60
C SER A 194 -2.36 17.41 -1.72
N GLY A 195 -1.60 17.79 -2.76
CA GLY A 195 -2.12 18.50 -3.93
C GLY A 195 -3.05 17.64 -4.79
N LEU A 196 -2.69 16.36 -4.99
CA LEU A 196 -3.54 15.37 -5.67
C LEU A 196 -4.86 15.15 -4.92
N LEU A 197 -4.79 14.97 -3.61
CA LEU A 197 -5.98 14.85 -2.76
C LEU A 197 -6.84 16.12 -2.82
N LEU A 198 -6.24 17.31 -2.73
CA LEU A 198 -6.96 18.58 -2.81
C LEU A 198 -7.71 18.72 -4.16
N MET A 199 -7.07 18.36 -5.28
CA MET A 199 -7.74 18.35 -6.59
C MET A 199 -8.91 17.36 -6.61
N ALA A 200 -8.75 16.18 -6.01
CA ALA A 200 -9.81 15.17 -5.99
C ALA A 200 -11.01 15.60 -5.14
N VAL A 201 -10.77 16.13 -3.94
CA VAL A 201 -11.81 16.71 -3.05
C VAL A 201 -12.51 17.89 -3.72
N MET A 202 -11.77 18.81 -4.33
CA MET A 202 -12.36 19.95 -5.06
C MET A 202 -13.25 19.49 -6.22
N GLY A 203 -12.81 18.48 -6.98
CA GLY A 203 -13.60 17.93 -8.08
C GLY A 203 -14.85 17.15 -7.65
N ILE A 204 -14.94 16.72 -6.38
CA ILE A 204 -16.15 16.14 -5.75
C ILE A 204 -17.05 17.25 -5.17
N MET A 205 -16.45 18.28 -4.55
CA MET A 205 -17.20 19.42 -4.02
C MET A 205 -17.91 20.22 -5.11
N PHE A 206 -17.32 20.36 -6.30
CA PHE A 206 -17.82 21.32 -7.29
C PHE A 206 -19.24 20.97 -7.84
N PRO A 207 -19.57 19.70 -8.19
CA PRO A 207 -20.95 19.30 -8.46
C PRO A 207 -21.88 19.46 -7.24
N ALA A 208 -21.45 19.01 -6.06
CA ALA A 208 -22.26 19.05 -4.84
C ALA A 208 -22.65 20.48 -4.42
N VAL A 209 -21.74 21.45 -4.61
CA VAL A 209 -22.02 22.88 -4.37
C VAL A 209 -23.04 23.40 -5.37
N LEU A 210 -22.93 23.07 -6.66
CA LEU A 210 -23.88 23.51 -7.69
C LEU A 210 -25.31 23.00 -7.45
N HIS A 211 -25.45 21.73 -7.08
CA HIS A 211 -26.73 21.14 -6.68
C HIS A 211 -27.32 21.84 -5.46
N PHE A 212 -26.49 22.15 -4.45
CA PHE A 212 -26.93 22.83 -3.23
C PHE A 212 -27.33 24.30 -3.46
N THR A 213 -26.54 25.06 -4.22
CA THR A 213 -26.83 26.47 -4.53
C THR A 213 -27.94 26.64 -5.56
N ARG A 214 -28.27 25.58 -6.33
CA ARG A 214 -29.19 25.60 -7.47
C ARG A 214 -28.85 26.65 -8.52
N THR A 215 -27.57 27.00 -8.67
CA THR A 215 -27.09 27.99 -9.65
C THR A 215 -26.90 27.40 -11.05
N GLU A 216 -27.58 26.30 -11.37
CA GLU A 216 -27.51 25.62 -12.66
C GLU A 216 -28.39 26.29 -13.73
N VAL A 217 -27.85 26.46 -14.93
CA VAL A 217 -28.60 26.94 -16.10
C VAL A 217 -29.57 25.87 -16.62
N HIS A 218 -29.21 24.58 -16.50
CA HIS A 218 -30.03 23.44 -16.89
C HIS A 218 -30.04 22.39 -15.77
N PHE A 219 -31.02 22.50 -14.88
CA PHE A 219 -31.21 21.68 -13.68
C PHE A 219 -30.95 20.18 -13.93
N GLY A 220 -29.96 19.62 -13.22
CA GLY A 220 -29.56 18.20 -13.28
C GLY A 220 -28.77 17.80 -14.53
N LYS A 221 -28.84 18.56 -15.64
CA LYS A 221 -28.01 18.33 -16.83
C LYS A 221 -26.63 18.98 -16.69
N SER A 222 -26.56 20.15 -16.07
CA SER A 222 -25.29 20.85 -15.82
C SER A 222 -24.45 20.11 -14.77
N GLU A 223 -25.06 19.65 -13.67
CA GLU A 223 -24.40 18.82 -12.66
C GLU A 223 -23.80 17.53 -13.25
N LEU A 224 -24.61 16.72 -13.94
CA LEU A 224 -24.16 15.43 -14.50
C LEU A 224 -23.07 15.59 -15.58
N ALA A 225 -23.18 16.61 -16.44
CA ALA A 225 -22.15 16.90 -17.44
C ALA A 225 -20.82 17.30 -16.78
N LEU A 226 -20.89 18.05 -15.68
CA LEU A 226 -19.74 18.52 -14.93
C LEU A 226 -19.07 17.40 -14.11
N SER A 227 -19.86 16.52 -13.47
CA SER A 227 -19.31 15.32 -12.82
C SER A 227 -18.61 14.41 -13.83
N ARG A 228 -19.22 14.15 -14.99
CA ARG A 228 -18.60 13.35 -16.07
C ARG A 228 -17.31 13.96 -16.62
N PHE A 229 -17.29 15.28 -16.85
CA PHE A 229 -16.08 15.99 -17.26
C PHE A 229 -14.99 15.91 -16.18
N SER A 230 -15.36 16.20 -14.92
CA SER A 230 -14.47 16.10 -13.76
C SER A 230 -13.91 14.69 -13.61
N SER A 231 -14.75 13.65 -13.75
CA SER A 231 -14.37 12.23 -13.72
C SER A 231 -13.29 11.90 -14.77
N CYS A 232 -13.49 12.31 -16.02
CA CYS A 232 -12.51 12.12 -17.09
C CYS A 232 -11.16 12.80 -16.79
N VAL A 233 -11.19 14.06 -16.32
CA VAL A 233 -9.98 14.80 -15.93
C VAL A 233 -9.25 14.12 -14.77
N MET A 234 -9.98 13.66 -13.74
CA MET A 234 -9.36 12.94 -12.61
C MET A 234 -8.77 11.60 -13.02
N LEU A 235 -9.41 10.86 -13.93
CA LEU A 235 -8.90 9.57 -14.43
C LEU A 235 -7.59 9.77 -15.22
N ILE A 236 -7.50 10.82 -16.05
CA ILE A 236 -6.26 11.22 -16.74
C ILE A 236 -5.18 11.65 -15.75
N ALA A 237 -5.53 12.44 -14.73
CA ALA A 237 -4.59 12.86 -13.67
C ALA A 237 -4.07 11.66 -12.87
N TYR A 238 -4.96 10.71 -12.52
CA TYR A 238 -4.61 9.48 -11.82
C TYR A 238 -3.73 8.55 -12.66
N ALA A 239 -4.06 8.35 -13.94
CA ALA A 239 -3.24 7.56 -14.86
C ALA A 239 -1.85 8.20 -15.05
N SER A 240 -1.78 9.53 -15.08
CA SER A 240 -0.51 10.29 -15.16
C SER A 240 0.29 10.19 -13.86
N TYR A 241 -0.38 10.23 -12.70
CA TYR A 241 0.22 10.00 -11.39
C TYR A 241 0.78 8.58 -11.27
N LEU A 242 -0.01 7.54 -11.58
CA LEU A 242 0.46 6.15 -11.61
C LEU A 242 1.64 6.00 -12.58
N PHE A 243 1.57 6.56 -13.79
CA PHE A 243 2.70 6.51 -14.72
C PHE A 243 3.97 7.16 -14.14
N PHE A 244 3.84 8.33 -13.49
CA PHE A 244 4.97 9.01 -12.87
C PHE A 244 5.50 8.26 -11.64
N GLN A 245 4.62 7.68 -10.81
CA GLN A 245 4.99 6.87 -9.66
C GLN A 245 5.74 5.61 -10.09
N LEU A 246 5.18 4.83 -11.03
CA LEU A 246 5.75 3.57 -11.49
C LEU A 246 7.02 3.76 -12.36
N LYS A 247 7.20 4.93 -13.02
CA LYS A 247 8.37 5.21 -13.88
C LYS A 247 9.45 6.07 -13.20
N SER A 248 9.07 7.07 -12.42
CA SER A 248 9.98 8.10 -11.88
C SER A 248 10.34 7.89 -10.41
N GLN A 249 9.72 6.94 -9.71
CA GLN A 249 9.98 6.65 -8.30
C GLN A 249 10.46 5.20 -8.05
N VAL A 250 11.01 4.54 -9.07
CA VAL A 250 11.64 3.19 -8.96
C VAL A 250 12.73 3.11 -7.87
N ASN A 251 13.29 4.25 -7.42
CA ASN A 251 14.26 4.36 -6.33
C ASN A 251 13.77 5.17 -5.10
N LEU A 252 12.48 5.56 -5.01
CA LEU A 252 11.99 6.47 -3.96
C LEU A 252 10.54 6.24 -3.49
N TYR A 253 9.77 5.41 -4.21
CA TYR A 253 8.42 5.01 -3.80
C TYR A 253 8.20 3.55 -4.15
N ASN A 254 9.09 2.70 -3.64
CA ASN A 254 8.70 1.36 -3.30
C ASN A 254 8.71 1.33 -1.76
N PRO A 255 7.53 1.44 -1.09
CA PRO A 255 7.47 1.44 0.38
C PRO A 255 8.01 0.14 0.99
N PHE A 256 8.24 -0.88 0.15
CA PHE A 256 8.87 -2.17 0.47
C PHE A 256 10.38 -2.23 0.13
N ASP A 257 10.95 -1.27 -0.63
CA ASP A 257 12.42 -1.16 -0.79
C ASP A 257 13.06 -0.25 0.28
N GLU A 258 12.29 0.62 0.95
CA GLU A 258 12.78 1.38 2.12
C GLU A 258 12.94 0.49 3.38
N GLU A 259 12.89 -0.83 3.23
CA GLU A 259 13.45 -1.80 4.17
C GLU A 259 14.93 -2.14 3.89
N ARG A 260 15.46 -1.72 2.73
CA ARG A 260 16.79 -2.12 2.23
C ARG A 260 17.91 -1.08 2.46
N GLY A 261 17.64 0.02 3.17
CA GLY A 261 18.55 1.16 3.26
C GLY A 261 18.61 1.84 4.63
N ASP A 262 19.77 1.70 5.28
CA ASP A 262 20.24 2.44 6.46
C ASP A 262 19.53 2.18 7.80
N GLY A 263 19.79 1.00 8.37
CA GLY A 263 19.49 0.66 9.76
C GLY A 263 20.42 -0.47 10.22
N GLY A 264 21.46 -0.14 11.00
CA GLY A 264 22.46 -1.11 11.46
C GLY A 264 22.00 -1.95 12.65
N ASP A 265 20.98 -2.79 12.45
CA ASP A 265 20.67 -3.96 13.30
C ASP A 265 20.01 -5.04 12.43
N SER A 266 20.02 -6.29 12.90
CA SER A 266 19.74 -7.47 12.08
C SER A 266 18.25 -7.74 11.81
N ASP A 267 17.59 -6.87 11.05
CA ASP A 267 16.30 -7.18 10.44
C ASP A 267 16.47 -8.02 9.17
N GLU A 268 15.67 -9.07 9.05
CA GLU A 268 15.71 -10.04 7.96
C GLU A 268 15.31 -9.36 6.64
N GLU A 269 15.99 -9.64 5.52
CA GLU A 269 15.44 -9.31 4.20
C GLU A 269 14.07 -10.00 4.09
N GLU A 270 12.96 -9.24 4.10
CA GLU A 270 11.59 -9.77 4.04
C GLU A 270 11.36 -10.45 2.67
N ALA A 271 11.79 -11.70 2.59
CA ALA A 271 11.58 -12.57 1.45
C ALA A 271 10.10 -13.00 1.40
N PRO A 272 9.53 -13.19 0.19
CA PRO A 272 8.13 -13.58 0.07
C PRO A 272 7.84 -14.90 0.80
N GLU A 273 6.85 -14.85 1.69
CA GLU A 273 6.37 -15.94 2.54
C GLU A 273 5.38 -16.87 1.82
N LEU A 274 4.85 -16.43 0.68
CA LEU A 274 3.95 -17.21 -0.19
C LEU A 274 4.59 -17.37 -1.56
N THR A 275 4.52 -18.56 -2.15
CA THR A 275 4.86 -18.68 -3.58
C THR A 275 3.84 -17.95 -4.45
N GLN A 276 4.22 -17.54 -5.66
CA GLN A 276 3.33 -16.79 -6.58
C GLN A 276 1.95 -17.45 -6.77
N TRP A 277 1.90 -18.78 -6.91
CA TRP A 277 0.64 -19.52 -7.08
C TRP A 277 -0.18 -19.61 -5.80
N GLU A 278 0.46 -19.71 -4.63
CA GLU A 278 -0.23 -19.65 -3.34
C GLU A 278 -0.80 -18.25 -3.07
N ALA A 279 -0.05 -17.19 -3.41
CA ALA A 279 -0.53 -15.82 -3.30
C ALA A 279 -1.77 -15.57 -4.18
N ILE A 280 -1.76 -16.03 -5.44
CA ILE A 280 -2.93 -15.98 -6.34
C ILE A 280 -4.12 -16.78 -5.77
N ALA A 281 -3.87 -17.99 -5.26
CA ALA A 281 -4.92 -18.83 -4.68
C ALA A 281 -5.55 -18.19 -3.43
N TRP A 282 -4.74 -17.65 -2.53
CA TRP A 282 -5.22 -16.94 -1.34
C TRP A 282 -5.96 -15.65 -1.69
N LEU A 283 -5.45 -14.86 -2.64
CA LEU A 283 -6.12 -13.65 -3.11
C LEU A 283 -7.54 -13.98 -3.60
N ALA A 284 -7.71 -15.05 -4.39
CA ALA A 284 -9.01 -15.51 -4.85
C ALA A 284 -9.91 -16.01 -3.70
N ILE A 285 -9.40 -16.85 -2.79
CA ILE A 285 -10.16 -17.39 -1.65
C ILE A 285 -10.63 -16.26 -0.73
N LEU A 286 -9.75 -15.33 -0.38
CA LEU A 286 -10.06 -14.19 0.49
C LEU A 286 -11.07 -13.26 -0.19
N THR A 287 -10.92 -12.98 -1.49
CA THR A 287 -11.89 -12.19 -2.27
C THR A 287 -13.29 -12.82 -2.22
N ILE A 288 -13.40 -14.15 -2.35
CA ILE A 288 -14.68 -14.87 -2.27
C ILE A 288 -15.28 -14.74 -0.86
N TRP A 289 -14.47 -14.91 0.20
CA TRP A 289 -14.95 -14.78 1.59
C TRP A 289 -15.37 -13.35 1.94
N VAL A 290 -14.61 -12.32 1.52
CA VAL A 290 -14.98 -10.92 1.68
C VAL A 290 -16.30 -10.66 0.93
N SER A 291 -16.42 -11.10 -0.32
CA SER A 291 -17.65 -10.98 -1.14
C SER A 291 -18.89 -11.57 -0.45
N LEU A 292 -18.78 -12.80 0.08
CA LEU A 292 -19.88 -13.45 0.82
C LEU A 292 -20.28 -12.67 2.07
N LEU A 293 -19.31 -12.21 2.88
CA LEU A 293 -19.61 -11.43 4.08
C LEU A 293 -20.09 -10.01 3.78
N SER A 294 -19.64 -9.40 2.67
CA SER A 294 -20.12 -8.09 2.23
C SER A 294 -21.61 -8.10 1.89
N GLY A 295 -22.14 -9.19 1.32
CA GLY A 295 -23.58 -9.36 1.15
C GLY A 295 -24.34 -9.27 2.49
N TYR A 296 -23.99 -10.13 3.46
CA TYR A 296 -24.62 -10.12 4.79
C TYR A 296 -24.44 -8.79 5.55
N LEU A 297 -23.28 -8.15 5.42
CA LEU A 297 -23.01 -6.82 5.98
C LEU A 297 -23.99 -5.80 5.41
N VAL A 298 -24.06 -5.71 4.08
CA VAL A 298 -24.82 -4.71 3.34
C VAL A 298 -26.32 -4.88 3.57
N ASP A 299 -26.84 -6.11 3.50
CA ASP A 299 -28.24 -6.42 3.76
C ASP A 299 -28.67 -6.06 5.20
N ALA A 300 -27.73 -6.12 6.15
CA ALA A 300 -27.99 -5.83 7.56
C ALA A 300 -27.87 -4.33 7.95
N ILE A 301 -27.37 -3.44 7.08
CA ILE A 301 -27.14 -2.01 7.38
C ILE A 301 -28.40 -1.32 7.93
N GLN A 302 -29.55 -1.50 7.27
CA GLN A 302 -30.79 -0.81 7.66
C GLN A 302 -31.30 -1.32 9.01
N GLY A 303 -31.36 -2.64 9.22
CA GLY A 303 -31.80 -3.22 10.49
C GLY A 303 -30.85 -2.89 11.66
N ALA A 304 -29.55 -2.73 11.41
CA ALA A 304 -28.59 -2.25 12.39
C ALA A 304 -28.79 -0.76 12.72
N SER A 305 -29.03 0.09 11.72
CA SER A 305 -29.40 1.51 11.90
C SER A 305 -30.61 1.65 12.84
N ASP A 306 -31.67 0.91 12.56
CA ASP A 306 -32.94 1.01 13.28
C ASP A 306 -32.82 0.46 14.70
N SER A 307 -32.07 -0.64 14.89
CA SER A 307 -31.87 -1.28 16.20
C SER A 307 -30.90 -0.52 17.12
N TRP A 308 -29.87 0.12 16.56
CA TRP A 308 -28.91 0.94 17.31
C TRP A 308 -29.35 2.41 17.43
N ASN A 309 -30.49 2.78 16.83
CA ASN A 309 -30.98 4.16 16.76
C ASN A 309 -29.91 5.14 16.23
N MET A 310 -29.18 4.71 15.21
CA MET A 310 -28.00 5.38 14.68
C MET A 310 -28.16 5.53 13.16
N PRO A 311 -28.04 6.74 12.58
CA PRO A 311 -28.37 6.95 11.18
C PRO A 311 -27.45 6.15 10.28
N VAL A 312 -28.00 5.58 9.20
CA VAL A 312 -27.26 4.89 8.12
C VAL A 312 -26.05 5.69 7.64
N SER A 313 -26.12 7.02 7.64
CA SER A 313 -24.99 7.88 7.29
C SER A 313 -23.80 7.80 8.26
N PHE A 314 -24.03 7.60 9.56
CA PHE A 314 -22.94 7.37 10.50
C PHE A 314 -22.31 5.99 10.29
N ILE A 315 -23.14 4.95 10.08
CA ILE A 315 -22.65 3.61 9.71
C ILE A 315 -21.77 3.68 8.47
N SER A 316 -22.25 4.38 7.44
CA SER A 316 -21.57 4.49 6.14
C SER A 316 -20.30 5.33 6.21
N VAL A 317 -20.31 6.50 6.84
CA VAL A 317 -19.15 7.41 6.91
C VAL A 317 -18.08 6.93 7.90
N ILE A 318 -18.46 6.22 8.98
CA ILE A 318 -17.54 5.89 10.08
C ILE A 318 -17.22 4.39 10.14
N LEU A 319 -18.22 3.50 10.14
CA LEU A 319 -17.99 2.08 10.42
C LEU A 319 -17.50 1.30 9.21
N LEU A 320 -18.09 1.50 8.02
CA LEU A 320 -17.68 0.79 6.81
C LEU A 320 -16.21 1.06 6.45
N PRO A 321 -15.68 2.30 6.47
CA PRO A 321 -14.30 2.56 6.05
C PRO A 321 -13.25 2.04 7.04
N ILE A 322 -13.55 2.00 8.34
CA ILE A 322 -12.68 1.39 9.35
C ILE A 322 -12.40 -0.08 9.04
N VAL A 323 -13.38 -0.79 8.48
CA VAL A 323 -13.26 -2.20 8.09
C VAL A 323 -12.72 -2.35 6.66
N GLY A 324 -13.17 -1.50 5.73
CA GLY A 324 -12.69 -1.48 4.34
C GLY A 324 -11.18 -1.30 4.24
N ASN A 325 -10.62 -0.37 5.04
CA ASN A 325 -9.21 0.04 4.97
C ASN A 325 -8.38 -0.54 6.12
N ALA A 326 -8.85 -1.59 6.81
CA ALA A 326 -8.21 -2.13 8.01
C ALA A 326 -6.72 -2.48 7.81
N THR A 327 -6.35 -2.93 6.61
CA THR A 327 -4.96 -3.20 6.21
C THR A 327 -4.10 -1.94 6.23
N GLU A 328 -4.60 -0.86 5.62
CA GLU A 328 -3.89 0.42 5.46
C GLU A 328 -3.79 1.14 6.80
N HIS A 329 -4.83 1.04 7.63
CA HIS A 329 -4.83 1.50 9.01
C HIS A 329 -3.70 0.82 9.81
N GLY A 330 -3.60 -0.51 9.72
CA GLY A 330 -2.59 -1.30 10.42
C GLY A 330 -1.16 -1.01 9.94
N SER A 331 -0.95 -0.98 8.62
CA SER A 331 0.38 -0.75 8.04
C SER A 331 0.88 0.67 8.26
N ALA A 332 0.05 1.71 8.07
CA ALA A 332 0.44 3.09 8.32
C ALA A 332 0.84 3.33 9.79
N ILE A 333 0.07 2.81 10.75
CA ILE A 333 0.43 2.91 12.17
C ILE A 333 1.76 2.18 12.42
N MET A 334 1.94 0.96 11.90
CA MET A 334 3.19 0.20 12.03
C MET A 334 4.40 0.96 11.45
N PHE A 335 4.27 1.61 10.29
CA PHE A 335 5.36 2.40 9.72
C PHE A 335 5.71 3.62 10.56
N ALA A 336 4.72 4.31 11.14
CA ALA A 336 4.98 5.41 12.09
C ALA A 336 5.65 4.91 13.38
N MET A 337 5.32 3.69 13.84
CA MET A 337 6.00 3.01 14.94
C MET A 337 7.44 2.59 14.61
N LYS A 338 7.77 2.36 13.32
CA LYS A 338 9.13 2.08 12.81
C LYS A 338 9.90 3.37 12.38
N ASP A 339 9.40 4.56 12.73
CA ASP A 339 9.94 5.88 12.34
C ASP A 339 9.91 6.21 10.83
N LYS A 340 9.13 5.47 10.04
CA LYS A 340 8.96 5.66 8.59
C LYS A 340 7.70 6.49 8.29
N LEU A 341 7.70 7.77 8.70
CA LEU A 341 6.56 8.67 8.46
C LEU A 341 6.30 8.95 6.97
N ASP A 342 7.31 8.91 6.12
CA ASP A 342 7.12 9.07 4.67
C ASP A 342 6.23 7.97 4.07
N ILE A 343 6.47 6.71 4.45
CA ILE A 343 5.63 5.58 4.06
C ILE A 343 4.23 5.72 4.65
N THR A 344 4.12 6.12 5.92
CA THR A 344 2.83 6.37 6.61
C THR A 344 1.96 7.37 5.83
N ILE A 345 2.54 8.50 5.43
CA ILE A 345 1.89 9.56 4.66
C ILE A 345 1.57 9.08 3.23
N GLY A 346 2.48 8.30 2.63
CA GLY A 346 2.28 7.66 1.34
C GLY A 346 1.09 6.71 1.31
N VAL A 347 0.98 5.79 2.27
CA VAL A 347 -0.15 4.85 2.39
C VAL A 347 -1.47 5.60 2.54
N ALA A 348 -1.59 6.48 3.54
CA ALA A 348 -2.85 7.17 3.81
C ALA A 348 -3.30 8.09 2.67
N ILE A 349 -2.42 8.97 2.16
CA ILE A 349 -2.81 9.91 1.09
C ILE A 349 -2.89 9.22 -0.27
N GLY A 350 -2.01 8.24 -0.54
CA GLY A 350 -2.05 7.43 -1.75
C GLY A 350 -3.39 6.71 -1.88
N SER A 351 -3.83 6.03 -0.84
CA SER A 351 -5.14 5.40 -0.79
C SER A 351 -6.30 6.39 -0.96
N SER A 352 -6.35 7.48 -0.16
CA SER A 352 -7.39 8.51 -0.34
C SER A 352 -7.42 9.09 -1.75
N THR A 353 -6.25 9.19 -2.41
CA THR A 353 -6.14 9.60 -3.81
C THR A 353 -6.76 8.56 -4.74
N GLN A 354 -6.46 7.27 -4.55
CA GLN A 354 -7.06 6.17 -5.33
C GLN A 354 -8.59 6.16 -5.18
N ILE A 355 -9.10 6.18 -3.95
CA ILE A 355 -10.55 6.21 -3.65
C ILE A 355 -11.21 7.43 -4.32
N SER A 356 -10.64 8.63 -4.14
CA SER A 356 -11.22 9.87 -4.67
C SER A 356 -11.18 9.98 -6.20
N MET A 357 -10.12 9.47 -6.84
CA MET A 357 -9.91 9.62 -8.29
C MET A 357 -10.52 8.48 -9.10
N PHE A 358 -10.44 7.24 -8.61
CA PHE A 358 -10.90 6.05 -9.32
C PHE A 358 -12.30 5.62 -8.86
N VAL A 359 -12.49 5.41 -7.55
CA VAL A 359 -13.70 4.75 -7.02
C VAL A 359 -14.90 5.69 -7.02
N VAL A 360 -14.80 6.87 -6.40
CA VAL A 360 -15.91 7.86 -6.35
C VAL A 360 -16.42 8.20 -7.75
N ARG A 361 -15.53 8.39 -8.71
CA ARG A 361 -15.86 8.91 -10.05
C ARG A 361 -16.39 7.86 -11.03
N SER A 362 -16.16 6.57 -10.74
CA SER A 362 -16.83 5.47 -11.44
C SER A 362 -18.30 5.37 -11.07
N TYR A 363 -18.67 5.78 -9.85
CA TYR A 363 -20.05 5.69 -9.35
C TYR A 363 -20.87 6.97 -9.52
N ASP A 364 -20.24 8.14 -9.55
CA ASP A 364 -20.92 9.43 -9.82
C ASP A 364 -21.42 9.59 -11.27
N SER A 365 -21.27 8.56 -12.10
CA SER A 365 -21.69 8.52 -13.52
C SER A 365 -23.05 7.83 -13.75
N TYR A 366 -23.62 7.20 -12.71
CA TYR A 366 -24.88 6.45 -12.69
C TYR A 366 -25.95 7.18 -11.86
#